data_AF-A0A359LTS9-F1
#
_entry.id   AF-A0A359LTS9-F1
#
_cell.length_a   1.000
_cell.length_b   1.000
_cell.length_c   1.000
_cell.angle_alpha   90.00
_cell.angle_beta   90.00
_cell.angle_gamma   90.00
#
_symmetry.space_group_name_H-M   'P 1'
#
loop_
_entity.id
_entity.type
_entity.pdbx_description
1 polymer ?
#
loop_
_entity_poly.entity_id
_entity_poly.type
_entity_poly.pdbx_seq_one_letter_code
_entity_poly.pdbx_strand_id
1 'polypeptide(L)'
;AQGAGGGGARAEESGGFRDLFSQFFGGRGKSAQKSPERGSDLEYGLNVDFHQALKGTQVRLTIQRSDQCAHCGGTGSQGGAQSVCPDCNGSGSVTQMAGAMKFSLSCARCQGTGRTRNVCQACQGDGRIPRPELVEVRIPQGVRNGDRLRVGGKGNAGTLGAPAGDLYITVRVEPHPFFQREGDDIQIRVPVSVSEAGLGAKIEVPVIDGRALLKIPQGTRSGQKFRLREKGVFNARTNHRGDQIVEVYIEAPNVNDERTRELLRELGRVQTEDPRAGLWNKV
;
A
#
# COMPACT_ATOMS: atom_id res chain seq x y z
N ALA A 1 32.06 63.14 -41.89
CA ALA A 1 30.71 63.74 -41.96
C ALA A 1 29.73 62.68 -41.50
N GLN A 2 29.18 62.80 -40.27
CA GLN A 2 27.83 63.35 -39.97
C GLN A 2 26.72 62.45 -40.56
N GLY A 3 25.74 61.92 -39.83
CA GLY A 3 25.30 62.11 -38.44
C GLY A 3 23.76 61.98 -38.38
N ALA A 4 23.26 61.33 -37.31
CA ALA A 4 21.90 61.43 -36.70
C ALA A 4 20.66 61.07 -37.57
N GLY A 5 19.51 60.58 -37.07
CA GLY A 5 18.90 60.29 -35.77
C GLY A 5 17.54 59.60 -36.11
N GLY A 6 16.86 58.80 -35.30
CA GLY A 6 16.48 58.97 -33.90
C GLY A 6 14.95 59.20 -33.82
N GLY A 7 14.20 58.27 -33.20
CA GLY A 7 12.85 58.53 -32.70
C GLY A 7 11.77 57.52 -33.11
N GLY A 8 11.19 56.81 -32.14
CA GLY A 8 10.03 55.94 -32.36
C GLY A 8 9.58 55.20 -31.09
N ALA A 9 8.65 55.81 -30.38
CA ALA A 9 8.13 55.50 -29.05
C ALA A 9 7.73 54.02 -28.77
N ARG A 10 7.93 53.62 -27.51
CA ARG A 10 7.12 52.61 -26.83
C ARG A 10 5.70 53.16 -26.67
N ALA A 11 4.69 52.41 -27.12
CA ALA A 11 3.34 52.49 -26.58
C ALA A 11 2.55 51.20 -26.89
N GLU A 12 2.15 50.54 -25.80
CA GLU A 12 0.83 49.94 -25.60
C GLU A 12 0.42 48.70 -26.40
N GLU A 13 0.83 47.59 -25.79
CA GLU A 13 0.19 46.29 -25.74
C GLU A 13 -1.33 46.37 -25.44
N SER A 14 -2.16 46.59 -26.47
CA SER A 14 -3.63 46.47 -26.40
C SER A 14 -4.13 45.34 -27.31
N GLY A 15 -3.56 44.13 -27.14
CA GLY A 15 -3.86 42.97 -27.98
C GLY A 15 -4.40 41.72 -27.26
N GLY A 16 -4.41 41.68 -25.93
CA GLY A 16 -4.67 40.42 -25.19
C GLY A 16 -6.12 40.15 -24.78
N PHE A 17 -6.93 41.19 -24.55
CA PHE A 17 -8.23 40.98 -23.87
C PHE A 17 -9.40 40.67 -24.81
N ARG A 18 -9.31 41.03 -26.10
CA ARG A 18 -10.42 40.84 -27.05
C ARG A 18 -10.46 39.44 -27.66
N ASP A 19 -9.31 38.76 -27.73
CA ASP A 19 -9.19 37.42 -28.31
C ASP A 19 -9.43 36.29 -27.30
N LEU A 20 -9.23 36.56 -26.00
CA LEU A 20 -9.66 35.66 -24.92
C LEU A 20 -11.19 35.67 -24.72
N PHE A 21 -11.88 36.76 -25.11
CA PHE A 21 -13.33 36.88 -25.01
C PHE A 21 -14.08 36.28 -26.22
N SER A 22 -13.47 36.22 -27.40
CA SER A 22 -14.06 35.60 -28.60
C SER A 22 -14.10 34.07 -28.51
N GLN A 23 -13.11 33.46 -27.83
CA GLN A 23 -13.03 32.00 -27.64
C GLN A 23 -14.04 31.47 -26.60
N PHE A 24 -14.51 32.34 -25.68
CA PHE A 24 -15.51 31.98 -24.67
C PHE A 24 -16.97 32.14 -25.17
N PHE A 25 -17.23 33.06 -26.11
CA PHE A 25 -18.58 33.35 -26.60
C PHE A 25 -18.93 32.73 -27.97
N GLY A 26 -17.96 32.13 -28.68
CA GLY A 26 -18.16 31.51 -30.01
C GLY A 26 -18.26 29.98 -30.05
N GLY A 27 -18.13 29.30 -28.91
CA GLY A 27 -18.10 27.84 -28.84
C GLY A 27 -19.50 27.25 -28.73
N ARG A 28 -20.12 26.91 -29.87
CA ARG A 28 -21.24 25.96 -29.96
C ARG A 28 -20.97 24.80 -29.01
N GLY A 29 -21.70 24.74 -27.89
CA GLY A 29 -21.57 23.72 -26.86
C GLY A 29 -21.76 22.36 -27.50
N LYS A 30 -20.66 21.73 -27.93
CA LYS A 30 -20.62 20.31 -28.21
C LYS A 30 -21.00 19.69 -26.88
N SER A 31 -22.18 19.09 -26.84
CA SER A 31 -22.59 18.16 -25.80
C SER A 31 -21.36 17.41 -25.33
N ALA A 32 -20.99 17.55 -24.06
CA ALA A 32 -19.94 16.75 -23.44
C ALA A 32 -20.41 15.29 -23.52
N GLN A 33 -20.14 14.66 -24.66
CA GLN A 33 -20.45 13.28 -24.90
C GLN A 33 -19.51 12.54 -23.97
N LYS A 34 -20.09 11.92 -22.94
CA LYS A 34 -19.36 11.22 -21.88
C LYS A 34 -18.35 10.29 -22.57
N SER A 35 -17.06 10.56 -22.41
CA SER A 35 -16.00 9.76 -23.01
C SER A 35 -15.86 8.45 -22.24
N PRO A 36 -15.40 7.36 -22.88
CA PRO A 36 -15.04 6.15 -22.16
C PRO A 36 -13.93 6.44 -21.15
N GLU A 37 -14.20 6.18 -19.87
CA GLU A 37 -13.25 6.38 -18.77
C GLU A 37 -12.86 5.03 -18.18
N ARG A 38 -11.55 4.79 -18.05
CA ARG A 38 -11.01 3.59 -17.37
C ARG A 38 -11.56 3.52 -15.95
N GLY A 39 -11.83 2.29 -15.51
CA GLY A 39 -12.24 2.04 -14.13
C GLY A 39 -11.17 2.46 -13.12
N SER A 40 -11.61 2.88 -11.94
CA SER A 40 -10.70 3.23 -10.85
C SER A 40 -10.07 1.98 -10.24
N ASP A 41 -8.83 2.12 -9.79
CA ASP A 41 -8.12 1.07 -9.08
C ASP A 41 -8.70 0.90 -7.65
N LEU A 42 -8.56 -0.30 -7.09
CA LEU A 42 -8.94 -0.63 -5.72
C LEU A 42 -7.70 -0.88 -4.87
N GLU A 43 -7.73 -0.45 -3.62
CA GLU A 43 -6.65 -0.71 -2.66
C GLU A 43 -7.19 -1.50 -1.47
N TYR A 44 -6.56 -2.63 -1.15
CA TYR A 44 -6.91 -3.46 0.00
C TYR A 44 -5.67 -3.73 0.86
N GLY A 45 -5.85 -3.72 2.17
CA GLY A 45 -4.84 -4.20 3.11
C GLY A 45 -5.05 -5.69 3.38
N LEU A 46 -3.99 -6.49 3.26
CA LEU A 46 -4.04 -7.90 3.62
C LEU A 46 -3.10 -8.18 4.78
N ASN A 47 -3.65 -8.57 5.92
CA ASN A 47 -2.86 -9.03 7.06
C ASN A 47 -2.40 -10.46 6.80
N VAL A 48 -1.11 -10.71 7.03
CA VAL A 48 -0.47 -11.98 6.76
C VAL A 48 0.41 -12.33 7.95
N ASP A 49 0.31 -13.57 8.42
CA ASP A 49 1.16 -14.06 9.49
C ASP A 49 2.63 -14.03 9.06
N PHE A 50 3.53 -13.86 10.02
CA PHE A 50 4.98 -13.88 9.77
C PHE A 50 5.40 -15.12 8.96
N HIS A 51 4.95 -16.32 9.34
CA HIS A 51 5.29 -17.55 8.62
C HIS A 51 4.72 -17.61 7.20
N GLN A 52 3.51 -17.10 6.98
CA GLN A 52 2.87 -17.04 5.67
C GLN A 52 3.62 -16.08 4.74
N ALA A 53 4.07 -14.94 5.27
CA ALA A 53 4.87 -13.97 4.51
C ALA A 53 6.23 -14.56 4.05
N LEU A 54 6.81 -15.45 4.86
CA LEU A 54 8.07 -16.10 4.54
C LEU A 54 7.93 -17.23 3.52
N LYS A 55 6.94 -18.12 3.69
CA LYS A 55 6.74 -19.31 2.83
C LYS A 55 5.94 -19.03 1.57
N GLY A 56 5.23 -17.90 1.53
CA GLY A 56 4.20 -17.65 0.54
C GLY A 56 2.92 -18.41 0.87
N THR A 57 1.80 -17.88 0.42
CA THR A 57 0.48 -18.47 0.66
C THR A 57 -0.50 -18.06 -0.44
N GLN A 58 -1.64 -18.74 -0.51
CA GLN A 58 -2.75 -18.36 -1.38
C GLN A 58 -3.93 -17.96 -0.49
N VAL A 59 -4.41 -16.73 -0.65
CA VAL A 59 -5.50 -16.20 0.17
C VAL A 59 -6.65 -15.82 -0.73
N ARG A 60 -7.87 -16.19 -0.31
CA ARG A 60 -9.11 -15.77 -0.97
C ARG A 60 -9.65 -14.53 -0.28
N LEU A 61 -9.75 -13.44 -1.02
CA LEU A 61 -10.24 -12.15 -0.53
C LEU A 61 -11.58 -11.85 -1.21
N THR A 62 -12.58 -11.48 -0.42
CA THR A 62 -13.83 -10.92 -0.97
C THR A 62 -13.67 -9.42 -1.12
N ILE A 63 -13.67 -8.92 -2.35
CA ILE A 63 -13.59 -7.50 -2.66
C ILE A 63 -14.96 -6.96 -3.04
N GLN A 64 -15.24 -5.73 -2.65
CA GLN A 64 -16.36 -4.95 -3.17
C GLN A 64 -15.87 -4.14 -4.36
N ARG A 65 -16.33 -4.47 -5.57
CA ARG A 65 -15.98 -3.73 -6.80
C ARG A 65 -17.21 -3.35 -7.59
N SER A 66 -17.12 -2.24 -8.32
CA SER A 66 -18.17 -1.83 -9.24
C SER A 66 -18.06 -2.61 -10.53
N ASP A 67 -19.09 -3.35 -10.88
CA ASP A 67 -19.19 -4.14 -12.11
C ASP A 67 -19.99 -3.40 -13.18
N GLN A 68 -19.78 -3.76 -14.45
CA GLN A 68 -20.56 -3.19 -15.54
C GLN A 68 -22.05 -3.55 -15.36
N CYS A 69 -22.93 -2.56 -15.45
CA CYS A 69 -24.37 -2.80 -15.35
C CYS A 69 -24.83 -3.66 -16.53
N ALA A 70 -25.24 -4.91 -16.25
CA ALA A 70 -25.71 -5.86 -17.25
C ALA A 70 -26.92 -5.35 -18.06
N HIS A 71 -27.78 -4.52 -17.46
CA HIS A 71 -28.98 -4.00 -18.13
C HIS A 71 -28.70 -2.93 -19.20
N CYS A 72 -27.63 -2.15 -19.06
CA CYS A 72 -27.31 -1.06 -19.98
C CYS A 72 -25.94 -1.20 -20.66
N GLY A 73 -25.24 -2.30 -20.41
CA GLY A 73 -23.89 -2.53 -20.93
C GLY A 73 -22.91 -1.42 -20.57
N GLY A 74 -23.01 -0.83 -19.37
CA GLY A 74 -22.11 0.26 -18.95
C GLY A 74 -22.40 1.64 -19.53
N THR A 75 -23.46 1.79 -20.32
CA THR A 75 -23.80 3.10 -20.90
C THR A 75 -24.47 4.05 -19.89
N GLY A 76 -25.10 3.52 -18.85
CA GLY A 76 -25.91 4.29 -17.90
C GLY A 76 -27.26 4.73 -18.47
N SER A 77 -27.63 4.29 -19.67
CA SER A 77 -28.92 4.58 -20.29
C SER A 77 -29.62 3.31 -20.76
N GLN A 78 -30.94 3.28 -20.68
CA GLN A 78 -31.76 2.12 -21.08
C GLN A 78 -31.87 1.92 -22.61
N GLY A 79 -31.03 2.60 -23.41
CA GLY A 79 -31.23 2.71 -24.85
C GLY A 79 -32.51 3.48 -25.20
N GLY A 80 -32.82 3.56 -26.50
CA GLY A 80 -34.01 4.26 -27.01
C GLY A 80 -33.74 5.69 -27.50
N ALA A 81 -34.71 6.22 -28.26
CA ALA A 81 -34.63 7.55 -28.82
C ALA A 81 -34.59 8.63 -27.72
N GLN A 82 -33.58 9.50 -27.78
CA GLN A 82 -33.51 10.67 -26.90
C GLN A 82 -34.57 11.67 -27.33
N SER A 83 -35.49 12.03 -26.43
CA SER A 83 -36.48 13.07 -26.70
C SER A 83 -35.88 14.45 -26.48
N VAL A 84 -36.37 15.45 -27.21
CA VAL A 84 -36.01 16.86 -26.97
C VAL A 84 -36.44 17.22 -25.55
N CYS A 85 -35.55 17.92 -24.82
CA CYS A 85 -35.87 18.35 -23.46
C CYS A 85 -36.97 19.43 -23.52
N PRO A 86 -38.13 19.22 -22.88
CA PRO A 86 -39.26 20.15 -22.99
C PRO A 86 -39.01 21.47 -22.24
N ASP A 87 -38.13 21.50 -21.24
CA ASP A 87 -37.86 22.70 -20.45
C ASP A 87 -37.00 23.72 -21.20
N CYS A 88 -36.15 23.25 -22.13
CA CYS A 88 -35.27 24.10 -22.92
C CYS A 88 -35.55 23.99 -24.43
N ASN A 89 -36.52 23.18 -24.85
CA ASN A 89 -36.84 22.91 -26.26
C ASN A 89 -35.63 22.58 -27.13
N GLY A 90 -34.64 21.88 -26.57
CA GLY A 90 -33.42 21.52 -27.31
C GLY A 90 -32.28 22.54 -27.24
N SER A 91 -32.47 23.71 -26.64
CA SER A 91 -31.42 24.74 -26.54
C SER A 91 -30.30 24.37 -25.55
N GLY A 92 -30.59 23.50 -24.57
CA GLY A 92 -29.66 23.17 -23.48
C GLY A 92 -29.56 24.26 -22.40
N SER A 93 -30.08 25.46 -22.63
CA SER A 93 -30.08 26.57 -21.67
C SER A 93 -31.48 27.13 -21.43
N VAL A 94 -31.72 27.61 -20.21
CA VAL A 94 -32.93 28.31 -19.82
C VAL A 94 -32.57 29.75 -19.50
N THR A 95 -33.30 30.69 -20.10
CA THR A 95 -33.09 32.11 -19.86
C THR A 95 -33.85 32.53 -18.61
N GLN A 96 -33.15 32.97 -17.57
CA GLN A 96 -33.77 33.60 -16.40
C GLN A 96 -33.53 35.11 -16.42
N MET A 97 -34.55 35.88 -16.06
CA MET A 97 -34.46 37.33 -15.97
C MET A 97 -34.29 37.73 -14.51
N ALA A 98 -33.27 38.53 -14.21
CA ALA A 98 -33.13 39.18 -12.91
C ALA A 98 -33.00 40.70 -13.14
N GLY A 99 -34.07 41.42 -12.82
CA GLY A 99 -34.20 42.84 -13.16
C GLY A 99 -34.16 43.07 -14.68
N ALA A 100 -33.31 44.00 -15.13
CA ALA A 100 -33.13 44.32 -16.55
C ALA A 100 -32.13 43.39 -17.29
N MET A 101 -31.50 42.43 -16.60
CA MET A 101 -30.47 41.56 -17.17
C MET A 101 -31.00 40.14 -17.43
N LYS A 102 -30.65 39.57 -18.59
CA LYS A 102 -30.98 38.19 -18.98
C LYS A 102 -29.77 37.28 -18.75
N PHE A 103 -29.94 36.26 -17.93
CA PHE A 103 -28.92 35.25 -17.66
C PHE A 103 -29.30 33.95 -18.35
N SER A 104 -28.40 33.41 -19.17
CA SER A 104 -28.55 32.09 -19.79
C SER A 104 -27.92 31.06 -18.85
N LEU A 105 -28.77 30.31 -18.14
CA LEU A 105 -28.34 29.24 -17.24
C LEU A 105 -28.43 27.90 -17.97
N SER A 106 -27.60 26.93 -17.60
CA SER A 106 -27.74 25.57 -18.11
C SER A 106 -29.08 24.97 -17.63
N CYS A 107 -29.81 24.33 -18.53
CA CYS A 107 -31.07 23.68 -18.19
C CYS A 107 -30.83 22.57 -17.18
N ALA A 108 -31.41 22.65 -15.98
CA ALA A 108 -31.22 21.66 -14.91
C ALA A 108 -31.67 20.24 -15.30
N ARG A 109 -32.70 20.12 -16.14
CA ARG A 109 -33.29 18.83 -16.54
C ARG A 109 -32.44 18.05 -17.56
N CYS A 110 -31.79 18.74 -18.50
CA CYS A 110 -30.92 18.10 -19.50
C CYS A 110 -29.42 18.37 -19.26
N GLN A 111 -29.09 19.13 -18.22
CA GLN A 111 -27.74 19.54 -17.86
C GLN A 111 -26.94 20.12 -19.04
N GLY A 112 -27.60 20.93 -19.88
CA GLY A 112 -26.94 21.53 -21.06
C GLY A 112 -27.04 20.73 -22.36
N THR A 113 -27.53 19.49 -22.35
CA THR A 113 -27.50 18.63 -23.55
C THR A 113 -28.63 18.87 -24.55
N GLY A 114 -29.69 19.58 -24.14
CA GLY A 114 -30.89 19.82 -24.96
C GLY A 114 -31.79 18.59 -25.16
N ARG A 115 -31.37 17.40 -24.66
CA ARG A 115 -32.10 16.14 -24.80
C ARG A 115 -32.30 15.47 -23.46
N THR A 116 -33.46 14.86 -23.26
CA THR A 116 -33.73 14.04 -22.08
C THR A 116 -33.17 12.65 -22.30
N ARG A 117 -32.31 12.22 -21.38
CA ARG A 117 -31.69 10.90 -21.42
C ARG A 117 -32.54 9.91 -20.64
N ASN A 118 -32.84 8.75 -21.23
CA ASN A 118 -33.44 7.64 -20.52
C ASN A 118 -32.39 7.00 -19.60
N VAL A 119 -32.40 7.37 -18.33
CA VAL A 119 -31.49 6.81 -17.32
C VAL A 119 -31.80 5.33 -17.10
N CYS A 120 -30.76 4.52 -16.94
CA CYS A 120 -30.94 3.12 -16.60
C CYS A 120 -31.44 3.02 -15.15
N GLN A 121 -32.61 2.39 -14.93
CA GLN A 121 -33.19 2.25 -13.59
C GLN A 121 -32.33 1.37 -12.65
N ALA A 122 -31.61 0.39 -13.19
CA ALA A 122 -30.82 -0.55 -12.39
C ALA A 122 -29.52 0.08 -11.81
N CYS A 123 -28.91 1.04 -12.51
CA CYS A 123 -27.68 1.72 -12.06
C CYS A 123 -27.86 3.24 -11.90
N GLN A 124 -29.10 3.74 -12.01
CA GLN A 124 -29.48 5.14 -11.86
C GLN A 124 -28.63 6.13 -12.68
N GLY A 125 -28.15 5.70 -13.86
CA GLY A 125 -27.32 6.55 -14.73
C GLY A 125 -25.81 6.39 -14.58
N ASP A 126 -25.31 5.69 -13.55
CA ASP A 126 -23.85 5.53 -13.34
C ASP A 126 -23.22 4.60 -14.40
N GLY A 127 -23.95 3.55 -14.79
CA GLY A 127 -23.44 2.51 -15.70
C GLY A 127 -22.75 1.36 -14.99
N ARG A 128 -22.50 1.45 -13.68
CA ARG A 128 -21.89 0.38 -12.87
C ARG A 128 -22.77 0.00 -11.69
N ILE A 129 -22.56 -1.19 -11.14
CA ILE A 129 -23.29 -1.71 -9.97
C ILE A 129 -22.27 -2.36 -9.02
N PRO A 130 -22.25 -2.03 -7.72
CA PRO A 130 -21.36 -2.66 -6.76
C PRO A 130 -21.71 -4.15 -6.61
N ARG A 131 -20.69 -5.01 -6.66
CA ARG A 131 -20.82 -6.46 -6.45
C ARG A 131 -19.64 -7.00 -5.64
N PRO A 132 -19.90 -7.92 -4.69
CA PRO A 132 -18.85 -8.70 -4.08
C PRO A 132 -18.27 -9.69 -5.10
N GLU A 133 -16.94 -9.75 -5.20
CA GLU A 133 -16.23 -10.79 -5.96
C GLU A 133 -15.20 -11.47 -5.06
N LEU A 134 -15.12 -12.79 -5.15
CA LEU A 134 -14.07 -13.58 -4.52
C LEU A 134 -12.86 -13.63 -5.46
N VAL A 135 -11.73 -13.07 -5.02
CA VAL A 135 -10.47 -13.07 -5.76
C VAL A 135 -9.45 -13.92 -5.03
N GLU A 136 -8.84 -14.87 -5.73
CA GLU A 136 -7.74 -15.67 -5.23
C GLU A 136 -6.42 -14.96 -5.53
N VAL A 137 -5.67 -14.65 -4.48
CA VAL A 137 -4.43 -13.87 -4.54
C VAL A 137 -3.28 -14.75 -4.08
N ARG A 138 -2.24 -14.83 -4.90
CA ARG A 138 -1.01 -15.55 -4.56
C ARG A 138 0.01 -14.58 -3.96
N ILE A 139 0.35 -14.81 -2.70
CA ILE A 139 1.38 -14.05 -2.00
C ILE A 139 2.71 -14.78 -2.21
N PRO A 140 3.69 -14.15 -2.89
CA PRO A 140 4.97 -14.79 -3.12
C PRO A 140 5.73 -14.99 -1.79
N GLN A 141 6.64 -15.96 -1.79
CA GLN A 141 7.55 -16.17 -0.67
C GLN A 141 8.49 -14.97 -0.46
N GLY A 142 8.73 -14.62 0.80
CA GLY A 142 9.66 -13.56 1.16
C GLY A 142 9.10 -12.13 1.05
N VAL A 143 7.78 -11.94 0.93
CA VAL A 143 7.15 -10.61 0.96
C VAL A 143 7.49 -9.85 2.23
N ARG A 144 7.64 -8.53 2.11
CA ARG A 144 7.93 -7.60 3.20
C ARG A 144 6.68 -6.85 3.60
N ASN A 145 6.69 -6.33 4.82
CA ASN A 145 5.64 -5.44 5.29
C ASN A 145 5.61 -4.18 4.41
N GLY A 146 4.43 -3.82 3.91
CA GLY A 146 4.22 -2.70 2.99
C GLY A 146 4.39 -3.05 1.51
N ASP A 147 4.75 -4.29 1.15
CA ASP A 147 4.82 -4.70 -0.25
C ASP A 147 3.46 -4.53 -0.94
N ARG A 148 3.47 -3.98 -2.15
CA ARG A 148 2.28 -3.76 -2.98
C ARG A 148 2.21 -4.79 -4.10
N LEU A 149 1.21 -5.66 -4.06
CA LEU A 149 0.92 -6.66 -5.08
C LEU A 149 -0.19 -6.15 -6.01
N ARG A 150 0.03 -6.21 -7.32
CA ARG A 150 -0.96 -5.85 -8.34
C ARG A 150 -1.67 -7.08 -8.88
N VAL A 151 -3.00 -7.08 -8.84
CA VAL A 151 -3.87 -8.05 -9.51
C VAL A 151 -4.60 -7.33 -10.65
N GLY A 152 -4.17 -7.61 -11.88
CA GLY A 152 -4.65 -6.90 -13.07
C GLY A 152 -6.13 -7.13 -13.35
N GLY A 153 -6.84 -6.05 -13.71
CA GLY A 153 -8.25 -6.09 -14.14
C GLY A 153 -9.26 -6.43 -13.04
N LYS A 154 -8.83 -6.44 -11.77
CA LYS A 154 -9.71 -6.70 -10.60
C LYS A 154 -10.12 -5.43 -9.86
N GLY A 155 -9.91 -4.26 -10.44
CA GLY A 155 -10.44 -2.99 -9.94
C GLY A 155 -11.90 -2.75 -10.35
N ASN A 156 -12.35 -1.49 -10.27
CA ASN A 156 -13.70 -1.13 -10.71
C ASN A 156 -13.80 -1.20 -12.23
N ALA A 157 -15.00 -1.49 -12.75
CA ALA A 157 -15.29 -1.46 -14.17
C ALA A 157 -15.21 -0.02 -14.72
N GLY A 158 -14.73 0.11 -15.96
CA GLY A 158 -14.77 1.37 -16.71
C GLY A 158 -16.17 1.71 -17.22
N THR A 159 -16.35 2.93 -17.70
CA THR A 159 -17.61 3.38 -18.32
C THR A 159 -17.55 3.17 -19.83
N LEU A 160 -18.71 2.95 -20.46
CA LEU A 160 -18.82 2.87 -21.93
C LEU A 160 -17.89 1.83 -22.59
N GLY A 161 -17.65 0.71 -21.92
CA GLY A 161 -16.79 -0.37 -22.42
C GLY A 161 -15.29 -0.15 -22.21
N ALA A 162 -14.89 0.91 -21.50
CA ALA A 162 -13.50 1.09 -21.08
C ALA A 162 -13.03 -0.02 -20.13
N PRO A 163 -11.72 -0.35 -20.10
CA PRO A 163 -11.19 -1.43 -19.28
C PRO A 163 -11.35 -1.14 -17.78
N ALA A 164 -11.38 -2.21 -17.00
CA ALA A 164 -11.37 -2.12 -15.55
C ALA A 164 -10.05 -1.55 -15.00
N GLY A 165 -10.12 -1.01 -13.80
CA GLY A 165 -8.97 -0.72 -12.96
C GLY A 165 -8.26 -1.99 -12.49
N ASP A 166 -7.21 -1.82 -11.71
CA ASP A 166 -6.48 -2.90 -11.06
C ASP A 166 -6.75 -2.94 -9.56
N LEU A 167 -6.48 -4.10 -8.94
CA LEU A 167 -6.49 -4.25 -7.49
C LEU A 167 -5.05 -4.22 -6.98
N TYR A 168 -4.76 -3.27 -6.10
CA TYR A 168 -3.50 -3.19 -5.35
C TYR A 168 -3.72 -3.71 -3.93
N ILE A 169 -2.92 -4.68 -3.54
CA ILE A 169 -2.96 -5.29 -2.22
C ILE A 169 -1.69 -4.88 -1.49
N THR A 170 -1.85 -4.14 -0.40
CA THR A 170 -0.74 -3.80 0.49
C THR A 170 -0.65 -4.85 1.58
N VAL A 171 0.45 -5.59 1.60
CA VAL A 171 0.70 -6.65 2.57
C VAL A 171 1.08 -6.03 3.91
N ARG A 172 0.42 -6.47 4.98
CA ARG A 172 0.74 -6.12 6.36
C ARG A 172 1.19 -7.38 7.08
N VAL A 173 2.49 -7.47 7.35
CA VAL A 173 3.05 -8.65 8.03
C VAL A 173 2.93 -8.45 9.52
N GLU A 174 2.27 -9.39 10.20
CA GLU A 174 2.14 -9.32 11.65
C GLU A 174 3.50 -9.56 12.33
N PRO A 175 3.87 -8.74 13.34
CA PRO A 175 5.09 -8.96 14.10
C PRO A 175 5.07 -10.31 14.81
N HIS A 176 6.21 -10.99 14.82
CA HIS A 176 6.35 -12.27 15.53
C HIS A 176 6.93 -12.04 16.93
N PRO A 177 6.50 -12.78 17.98
CA PRO A 177 6.95 -12.55 19.35
C PRO A 177 8.47 -12.73 19.56
N PHE A 178 9.12 -13.58 18.76
CA PHE A 178 10.55 -13.87 18.92
C PHE A 178 11.39 -13.78 17.64
N PHE A 179 10.76 -13.73 16.47
CA PHE A 179 11.50 -13.61 15.21
C PHE A 179 11.42 -12.17 14.72
N GLN A 180 12.57 -11.59 14.41
CA GLN A 180 12.67 -10.29 13.78
C GLN A 180 13.35 -10.45 12.44
N ARG A 181 12.76 -9.91 11.37
CA ARG A 181 13.35 -9.98 10.03
C ARG A 181 14.14 -8.72 9.74
N GLU A 182 15.41 -8.89 9.39
CA GLU A 182 16.26 -7.82 8.89
C GLU A 182 16.77 -8.18 7.49
N GLY A 183 16.18 -7.54 6.47
CA GLY A 183 16.47 -7.90 5.08
C GLY A 183 16.04 -9.34 4.77
N ASP A 184 17.02 -10.20 4.47
CA ASP A 184 16.80 -11.62 4.22
C ASP A 184 17.23 -12.49 5.42
N ASP A 185 17.78 -11.88 6.48
CA ASP A 185 18.20 -12.55 7.69
C ASP A 185 17.10 -12.52 8.76
N ILE A 186 17.10 -13.53 9.63
CA ILE A 186 16.23 -13.59 10.81
C ILE A 186 17.05 -13.45 12.08
N GLN A 187 16.62 -12.57 12.97
CA GLN A 187 17.18 -12.43 14.31
C GLN A 187 16.26 -13.05 15.35
N ILE A 188 16.87 -13.72 16.31
CA ILE A 188 16.20 -14.24 17.50
C ILE A 188 17.10 -14.06 18.71
N ARG A 189 16.48 -13.81 19.88
CA ARG A 189 17.15 -13.79 21.17
C ARG A 189 16.85 -15.08 21.92
N VAL A 190 17.89 -15.82 22.30
CA VAL A 190 17.75 -17.13 22.95
C VAL A 190 18.34 -17.07 24.36
N PRO A 191 17.57 -17.41 25.41
CA PRO A 191 18.11 -17.52 26.76
C PRO A 191 19.03 -18.73 26.86
N VAL A 192 20.14 -18.56 27.59
CA VAL A 192 21.06 -19.65 27.92
C VAL A 192 21.37 -19.61 29.41
N SER A 193 21.52 -20.78 30.03
CA SER A 193 21.90 -20.87 31.44
C SER A 193 23.36 -20.51 31.66
N VAL A 194 23.70 -20.12 32.89
CA VAL A 194 25.09 -19.84 33.31
C VAL A 194 26.00 -21.05 33.05
N SER A 195 25.51 -22.26 33.31
CA SER A 195 26.24 -23.50 33.04
C SER A 195 26.49 -23.74 31.56
N GLU A 196 25.50 -23.51 30.69
CA GLU A 196 25.66 -23.69 29.24
C GLU A 196 26.63 -22.67 28.64
N ALA A 197 26.55 -21.42 29.11
CA ALA A 197 27.46 -20.36 28.68
C ALA A 197 28.90 -20.60 29.16
N GLY A 198 29.08 -21.05 30.40
CA GLY A 198 30.38 -21.31 31.00
C GLY A 198 31.04 -22.59 30.47
N LEU A 199 30.32 -23.71 30.50
CA LEU A 199 30.85 -25.05 30.19
C LEU A 199 30.72 -25.43 28.71
N GLY A 200 29.99 -24.63 27.93
CA GLY A 200 29.62 -24.95 26.56
C GLY A 200 28.49 -25.97 26.51
N ALA A 201 27.69 -25.90 25.46
CA ALA A 201 26.51 -26.75 25.31
C ALA A 201 26.13 -26.95 23.85
N LYS A 202 25.21 -27.89 23.61
CA LYS A 202 24.48 -28.02 22.34
C LYS A 202 23.01 -27.81 22.67
N ILE A 203 22.42 -26.74 22.18
CA ILE A 203 21.03 -26.38 22.45
C ILE A 203 20.19 -26.46 21.17
N GLU A 204 18.90 -26.75 21.31
CA GLU A 204 17.95 -26.60 20.20
C GLU A 204 17.44 -25.16 20.16
N VAL A 205 17.50 -24.54 18.98
CA VAL A 205 16.96 -23.19 18.75
C VAL A 205 15.85 -23.24 17.70
N PRO A 206 14.77 -22.46 17.88
CA PRO A 206 13.70 -22.41 16.91
C PRO A 206 14.18 -21.69 15.64
N VAL A 207 13.80 -22.24 14.49
CA VAL A 207 14.05 -21.67 13.15
C VAL A 207 12.75 -21.61 12.38
N ILE A 208 12.69 -20.87 11.27
CA ILE A 208 11.46 -20.71 10.45
C ILE A 208 10.82 -22.06 10.06
N ASP A 209 11.67 -23.05 9.80
CA ASP A 209 11.28 -24.37 9.30
C ASP A 209 11.31 -25.48 10.37
N GLY A 210 11.36 -25.12 11.66
CA GLY A 210 11.33 -26.08 12.77
C GLY A 210 12.39 -25.80 13.83
N ARG A 211 13.32 -26.74 14.02
CA ARG A 211 14.38 -26.66 15.04
C ARG A 211 15.75 -26.88 14.42
N ALA A 212 16.76 -26.21 14.95
CA ALA A 212 18.15 -26.42 14.59
C ALA A 212 19.01 -26.56 15.84
N LEU A 213 20.10 -27.33 15.74
CA LEU A 213 21.03 -27.51 16.83
C LEU A 213 22.13 -26.44 16.75
N LEU A 214 22.29 -25.66 17.82
CA LEU A 214 23.32 -24.63 17.96
C LEU A 214 24.37 -25.08 18.98
N LYS A 215 25.64 -25.05 18.59
CA LYS A 215 26.78 -25.34 19.47
C LYS A 215 27.24 -24.04 20.14
N ILE A 216 27.12 -23.99 21.46
CA ILE A 216 27.61 -22.92 22.31
C ILE A 216 29.04 -23.27 22.78
N PRO A 217 30.06 -22.47 22.46
CA PRO A 217 31.41 -22.66 22.98
C PRO A 217 31.50 -22.27 24.46
N GLN A 218 32.53 -22.78 25.14
CA GLN A 218 32.86 -22.40 26.51
C GLN A 218 33.19 -20.91 26.62
N GLY A 219 32.78 -20.29 27.73
CA GLY A 219 32.99 -18.86 27.97
C GLY A 219 32.18 -17.95 27.04
N THR A 220 31.01 -18.40 26.57
CA THR A 220 30.12 -17.57 25.76
C THR A 220 29.60 -16.39 26.56
N ARG A 221 29.65 -15.19 25.95
CA ARG A 221 29.22 -13.95 26.60
C ARG A 221 27.75 -13.63 26.29
N SER A 222 27.09 -12.95 27.21
CA SER A 222 25.76 -12.39 26.95
C SER A 222 25.83 -11.35 25.81
N GLY A 223 24.88 -11.39 24.88
CA GLY A 223 24.84 -10.58 23.66
C GLY A 223 25.68 -11.13 22.49
N GLN A 224 26.37 -12.26 22.67
CA GLN A 224 27.13 -12.88 21.58
C GLN A 224 26.20 -13.40 20.48
N LYS A 225 26.55 -13.13 19.23
CA LYS A 225 25.74 -13.51 18.05
C LYS A 225 26.35 -14.73 17.35
N PHE A 226 25.54 -15.75 17.12
CA PHE A 226 25.88 -16.94 16.35
C PHE A 226 25.11 -16.95 15.05
N ARG A 227 25.79 -17.31 13.95
CA ARG A 227 25.20 -17.34 12.62
C ARG A 227 24.91 -18.77 12.20
N LEU A 228 23.64 -19.07 11.98
CA LEU A 228 23.16 -20.30 11.36
C LEU A 228 22.95 -20.04 9.87
N ARG A 229 23.82 -20.63 9.05
CA ARG A 229 23.81 -20.43 7.60
C ARG A 229 22.54 -21.01 6.96
N GLU A 230 21.99 -20.30 5.98
CA GLU A 230 20.84 -20.73 5.18
C GLU A 230 19.58 -21.05 6.01
N LYS A 231 19.45 -20.42 7.19
CA LYS A 231 18.27 -20.55 8.06
C LYS A 231 17.40 -19.29 8.10
N GLY A 232 17.73 -18.27 7.31
CA GLY A 232 16.95 -17.05 7.13
C GLY A 232 15.85 -17.20 6.07
N VAL A 233 15.49 -16.08 5.44
CA VAL A 233 14.40 -15.96 4.47
C VAL A 233 14.89 -16.27 3.06
N PHE A 234 14.08 -16.98 2.28
CA PHE A 234 14.38 -17.20 0.87
C PHE A 234 14.02 -15.98 0.03
N ASN A 235 14.96 -15.51 -0.79
CA ASN A 235 14.76 -14.40 -1.70
C ASN A 235 14.61 -14.90 -3.14
N ALA A 236 13.41 -14.75 -3.69
CA ALA A 236 13.10 -15.20 -5.05
C ALA A 236 13.87 -14.47 -6.16
N ARG A 237 14.38 -13.25 -5.90
CA ARG A 237 15.13 -12.47 -6.91
C ARG A 237 16.57 -12.91 -7.03
N THR A 238 17.21 -13.22 -5.90
CA THR A 238 18.62 -13.62 -5.85
C THR A 238 18.80 -15.14 -5.83
N ASN A 239 17.71 -15.90 -5.64
CA ASN A 239 17.71 -17.35 -5.50
C ASN A 239 18.62 -17.84 -4.34
N HIS A 240 18.80 -16.99 -3.33
CA HIS A 240 19.59 -17.29 -2.13
C HIS A 240 18.71 -17.18 -0.89
N ARG A 241 19.06 -17.97 0.14
CA ARG A 241 18.45 -17.88 1.46
C ARG A 241 19.40 -17.11 2.38
N GLY A 242 18.86 -16.18 3.16
CA GLY A 242 19.62 -15.50 4.20
C GLY A 242 19.95 -16.42 5.36
N ASP A 243 20.54 -15.84 6.40
CA ASP A 243 20.99 -16.53 7.60
C ASP A 243 20.06 -16.27 8.79
N GLN A 244 20.16 -17.12 9.81
CA GLN A 244 19.56 -16.82 11.11
C GLN A 244 20.66 -16.41 12.10
N ILE A 245 20.51 -15.23 12.67
CA ILE A 245 21.38 -14.66 13.69
C ILE A 245 20.75 -14.91 15.05
N VAL A 246 21.39 -15.76 15.83
CA VAL A 246 20.98 -16.10 17.19
C VAL A 246 21.82 -15.27 18.16
N GLU A 247 21.20 -14.29 18.81
CA GLU A 247 21.80 -13.57 19.92
C GLU A 247 21.48 -14.30 21.22
N VAL A 248 22.51 -14.76 21.93
CA VAL A 248 22.30 -15.41 23.23
C VAL A 248 22.33 -14.39 24.35
N TYR A 249 21.50 -14.57 25.37
CA TYR A 249 21.59 -13.81 26.61
C TYR A 249 21.56 -14.76 27.80
N ILE A 250 22.38 -14.47 28.80
CA ILE A 250 22.48 -15.33 29.98
C ILE A 250 21.32 -15.02 30.91
N GLU A 251 20.51 -16.03 31.22
CA GLU A 251 19.44 -15.94 32.19
C GLU A 251 19.93 -16.38 33.57
N ALA A 252 19.66 -15.57 34.59
CA ALA A 252 20.05 -15.89 35.95
C ALA A 252 19.26 -17.11 36.45
N PRO A 253 19.91 -18.06 37.15
CA PRO A 253 19.21 -19.22 37.68
C PRO A 253 18.19 -18.81 38.74
N ASN A 254 17.10 -19.55 38.84
CA ASN A 254 16.13 -19.37 39.91
C ASN A 254 16.76 -19.81 41.27
N VAL A 255 16.79 -18.90 42.25
CA VAL A 255 17.43 -19.09 43.56
C VAL A 255 16.44 -19.45 44.68
N ASN A 256 15.35 -20.14 44.34
CA ASN A 256 14.37 -20.59 45.33
C ASN A 256 14.90 -21.72 46.23
N ASP A 257 15.81 -22.56 45.72
CA ASP A 257 16.46 -23.64 46.48
C ASP A 257 17.72 -23.15 47.23
N GLU A 258 17.89 -23.56 48.49
CA GLU A 258 19.06 -23.17 49.30
C GLU A 258 20.35 -23.74 48.71
N ARG A 259 20.28 -24.92 48.08
CA ARG A 259 21.46 -25.51 47.41
C ARG A 259 21.95 -24.64 46.26
N THR A 260 21.04 -24.09 45.45
CA THR A 260 21.41 -23.16 44.37
C THR A 260 22.07 -21.90 44.92
N ARG A 261 21.59 -21.37 46.05
CA ARG A 261 22.21 -20.21 46.71
C ARG A 261 23.62 -20.52 47.19
N GLU A 262 23.81 -21.67 47.82
CA GLU A 262 25.13 -22.11 48.30
C GLU A 262 26.14 -22.24 47.15
N LEU A 263 25.76 -22.88 46.04
CA LEU A 263 26.60 -22.99 44.85
C LEU A 263 26.98 -21.64 44.24
N LEU A 264 26.05 -20.67 44.22
CA LEU A 264 26.35 -19.32 43.74
C LEU A 264 27.28 -18.56 44.69
N ARG A 265 27.18 -18.78 46.01
CA ARG A 265 28.12 -18.21 46.99
C ARG A 265 29.52 -18.79 46.80
N GLU A 266 29.63 -20.10 46.57
CA GLU A 266 30.91 -20.75 46.27
C GLU A 266 31.52 -20.23 44.97
N LEU A 267 30.71 -20.12 43.91
CA LEU A 267 31.16 -19.55 42.63
C LEU A 267 31.69 -18.12 42.81
N GLY A 268 30.99 -17.29 43.59
CA GLY A 268 31.42 -15.92 43.87
C GLY A 268 32.71 -15.82 44.70
N ARG A 269 33.07 -16.85 45.49
CA ARG A 269 34.36 -16.91 46.20
C ARG A 269 35.51 -17.27 45.26
N VAL A 270 35.25 -18.10 44.25
CA VAL A 270 36.25 -18.52 43.26
C VAL A 270 36.46 -17.44 42.20
N GLN A 271 35.37 -16.81 41.74
CA GLN A 271 35.39 -15.80 40.69
C GLN A 271 35.37 -14.39 41.28
N THR A 272 36.56 -13.85 41.58
CA THR A 272 36.74 -12.54 42.22
C THR A 272 36.80 -11.36 41.25
N GLU A 273 36.71 -11.59 39.95
CA GLU A 273 36.76 -10.53 38.93
C GLU A 273 35.49 -9.67 38.98
N ASP A 274 35.63 -8.35 39.16
CA ASP A 274 34.52 -7.41 39.03
C ASP A 274 34.27 -7.10 37.55
N PRO A 275 33.14 -7.53 36.95
CA PRO A 275 32.84 -7.27 35.54
C PRO A 275 32.72 -5.78 35.20
N ARG A 276 32.63 -4.89 36.20
CA ARG A 276 32.52 -3.43 36.02
C ARG A 276 33.85 -2.69 36.17
N ALA A 277 34.93 -3.35 36.56
CA ALA A 277 36.22 -2.68 36.84
C ALA A 277 36.69 -1.79 35.68
N GLY A 278 36.50 -2.23 34.43
CA GLY A 278 36.89 -1.48 33.23
C GLY A 278 36.00 -0.28 32.88
N LEU A 279 34.81 -0.14 33.49
CA LEU A 279 33.91 0.99 33.23
C LEU A 279 34.41 2.28 33.90
N TRP A 280 34.94 2.17 35.12
CA TRP A 280 35.42 3.32 35.90
C TRP A 280 36.66 3.99 35.31
N ASN A 281 37.43 3.28 34.48
CA ASN A 281 38.57 3.89 33.76
C ASN A 281 38.14 4.79 32.60
N LYS A 282 36.83 4.83 32.28
CA LYS A 282 36.27 5.60 31.17
C LYS A 282 35.34 6.73 31.62
N VAL A 283 35.16 6.90 32.93
CA VAL A 283 34.39 7.98 33.57
C VAL A 283 35.39 8.88 34.29
#